data_AF-A0A6A4AA81-F1
#
_entry.id   AF-A0A6A4AA81-F1
#
_cell.length_a   1.000
_cell.length_b   1.000
_cell.length_c   1.000
_cell.angle_alpha   90.00
_cell.angle_beta   90.00
_cell.angle_gamma   90.00
#
_symmetry.space_group_name_H-M   'P 1'
#
loop_
_entity.id
_entity.type
_entity.pdbx_description
1 polymer ?
#
loop_
_entity_poly.entity_id
_entity_poly.type
_entity_poly.pdbx_seq_one_letter_code
_entity_poly.pdbx_strand_id
1 'polypeptide(L)'
;MLPDVRLIIEVKQKVERRSISQAVSELIALDIMAAEPVMALLTDLQKHWQFFWVADPTNNRGTIESVTICDPSKAFAVIKTLLASADAGAVVSLPCFQEPIKRRKISGVLASIGEGGGTGIRESIERYYDIASMLGPDWEMARAVAGQITRSIPTFSPIS
;
A
#
# COMPACT_ATOMS: atom_id res chain seq x y z
N MET A 1 -8.09 -17.64 0.71
CA MET A 1 -7.06 -16.94 -0.09
C MET A 1 -7.78 -16.42 -1.33
N LEU A 2 -7.80 -15.11 -1.56
CA LEU A 2 -8.33 -14.54 -2.81
C LEU A 2 -7.25 -14.79 -3.88
N PRO A 3 -7.42 -15.73 -4.83
CA PRO A 3 -6.42 -15.96 -5.85
C PRO A 3 -6.47 -14.79 -6.86
N ASP A 4 -5.31 -14.31 -7.27
CA ASP A 4 -5.08 -13.50 -8.48
C ASP A 4 -5.75 -12.11 -8.56
N VAL A 5 -6.15 -11.50 -7.43
CA VAL A 5 -6.65 -10.12 -7.45
C VAL A 5 -5.46 -9.15 -7.63
N ARG A 6 -5.30 -8.61 -8.85
CA ARG A 6 -4.24 -7.63 -9.21
C ARG A 6 -4.75 -6.20 -9.35
N LEU A 7 -6.06 -6.00 -9.39
CA LEU A 7 -6.69 -4.69 -9.56
C LEU A 7 -7.98 -4.60 -8.75
N ILE A 8 -8.05 -3.60 -7.87
CA ILE A 8 -9.30 -3.14 -7.24
C ILE A 8 -9.85 -2.00 -8.08
N ILE A 9 -11.15 -1.97 -8.33
CA ILE A 9 -11.81 -0.89 -9.07
C ILE A 9 -12.85 -0.24 -8.17
N GLU A 10 -12.62 1.02 -7.83
CA GLU A 10 -13.54 1.87 -7.09
C GLU A 10 -14.21 2.85 -8.06
N VAL A 11 -15.49 2.62 -8.31
CA VAL A 11 -16.31 3.48 -9.19
C VAL A 11 -17.12 4.45 -8.34
N LYS A 12 -16.99 5.74 -8.60
CA LYS A 12 -17.77 6.80 -7.92
C LYS A 12 -18.54 7.62 -8.92
N GLN A 13 -19.77 8.01 -8.59
CA GLN A 13 -20.54 8.97 -9.40
C GLN A 13 -19.80 10.32 -9.53
N LYS A 14 -19.09 10.71 -8.45
CA LYS A 14 -18.18 11.86 -8.41
C LYS A 14 -17.02 11.51 -7.51
N VAL A 15 -15.80 11.74 -7.99
CA VAL A 15 -14.59 11.52 -7.18
C VAL A 15 -14.41 12.68 -6.20
N GLU A 16 -14.34 12.35 -4.92
CA GLU A 16 -14.13 13.29 -3.82
C GLU A 16 -12.85 12.93 -3.05
N ARG A 17 -12.35 13.84 -2.21
CA ARG A 17 -11.14 13.58 -1.40
C ARG A 17 -11.26 12.32 -0.55
N ARG A 18 -12.43 12.07 0.05
CA ARG A 18 -12.69 10.84 0.82
C ARG A 18 -12.60 9.57 -0.01
N SER A 19 -12.90 9.65 -1.31
CA SER A 19 -12.80 8.53 -2.24
C SER A 19 -11.35 8.09 -2.42
N ILE A 20 -10.41 9.04 -2.40
CA ILE A 20 -8.97 8.76 -2.47
C ILE A 20 -8.52 8.01 -1.22
N SER A 21 -8.87 8.51 -0.03
CA SER A 21 -8.51 7.87 1.24
C SER A 21 -9.05 6.43 1.33
N GLN A 22 -10.27 6.19 0.85
CA GLN A 22 -10.85 4.86 0.78
C GLN A 22 -10.06 3.95 -0.18
N ALA A 23 -9.86 4.37 -1.43
CA ALA A 23 -9.15 3.58 -2.44
C ALA A 23 -7.71 3.25 -2.01
N VAL A 24 -7.03 4.20 -1.36
CA VAL A 24 -5.69 4.01 -0.79
C VAL A 24 -5.71 3.01 0.37
N SER A 25 -6.71 3.09 1.25
CA SER A 25 -6.82 2.16 2.39
C SER A 25 -7.07 0.72 1.94
N GLU A 26 -7.92 0.55 0.93
CA GLU A 26 -8.19 -0.75 0.31
C GLU A 26 -6.96 -1.30 -0.41
N LEU A 27 -6.20 -0.44 -1.11
CA LEU A 27 -4.93 -0.82 -1.73
C LEU A 27 -3.92 -1.34 -0.69
N ILE A 28 -3.76 -0.64 0.45
CA ILE A 28 -2.85 -1.07 1.52
C ILE A 28 -3.30 -2.41 2.09
N ALA A 29 -4.59 -2.55 2.40
CA ALA A 29 -5.13 -3.80 2.94
C ALA A 29 -4.88 -4.97 1.98
N LEU A 30 -5.10 -4.76 0.68
CA LEU A 30 -4.87 -5.80 -0.32
C LEU A 30 -3.38 -6.09 -0.51
N ASP A 31 -2.50 -5.09 -0.53
CA ASP A 31 -1.04 -5.27 -0.66
C ASP A 31 -0.45 -6.06 0.51
N ILE A 32 -1.06 -6.00 1.71
CA ILE A 32 -0.70 -6.85 2.85
C ILE A 32 -1.13 -8.30 2.64
N MET A 33 -2.30 -8.53 2.04
CA MET A 33 -2.92 -9.85 1.90
C MET A 33 -2.46 -10.61 0.65
N ALA A 34 -2.16 -9.89 -0.44
CA ALA A 34 -1.82 -10.48 -1.72
C ALA A 34 -0.37 -10.97 -1.75
N ALA A 35 -0.13 -12.05 -2.51
CA ALA A 35 1.22 -12.51 -2.82
C ALA A 35 1.85 -11.71 -3.98
N GLU A 36 1.00 -11.21 -4.88
CA GLU A 36 1.37 -10.53 -6.11
C GLU A 36 1.12 -9.01 -6.04
N PRO A 37 1.77 -8.20 -6.89
CA PRO A 37 1.54 -6.77 -6.95
C PRO A 37 0.09 -6.42 -7.29
N VAL A 38 -0.45 -5.44 -6.55
CA VAL A 38 -1.82 -4.98 -6.71
C VAL A 38 -1.88 -3.49 -7.03
N MET A 39 -2.89 -3.11 -7.81
CA MET A 39 -3.24 -1.73 -8.09
C MET A 39 -4.66 -1.43 -7.63
N ALA A 40 -4.94 -0.16 -7.38
CA ALA A 40 -6.30 0.34 -7.23
C ALA A 40 -6.59 1.36 -8.33
N LEU A 41 -7.79 1.32 -8.90
CA LEU A 41 -8.31 2.28 -9.85
C LEU A 41 -9.48 3.01 -9.21
N LEU A 42 -9.38 4.33 -9.06
CA LEU A 42 -10.50 5.20 -8.70
C LEU A 42 -10.99 5.92 -9.94
N THR A 43 -12.27 5.77 -10.28
CA THR A 43 -12.81 6.35 -11.50
C THR A 43 -14.26 6.80 -11.40
N ASP A 44 -14.61 7.82 -12.19
CA ASP A 44 -16.00 8.20 -12.49
C ASP A 44 -16.51 7.65 -13.83
N LEU A 45 -15.70 6.80 -14.48
CA LEU A 45 -15.89 6.26 -15.83
C LEU A 45 -15.98 7.32 -16.93
N GLN A 46 -15.71 8.59 -16.61
CA GLN A 46 -15.75 9.70 -17.53
C GLN A 46 -14.36 10.30 -17.67
N LYS A 47 -14.00 11.22 -16.78
CA LYS A 47 -12.80 12.07 -16.92
C LYS A 47 -11.74 11.73 -15.88
N HIS A 48 -12.12 11.05 -14.80
CA HIS A 48 -11.22 10.71 -13.72
C HIS A 48 -10.87 9.23 -13.81
N TRP A 49 -9.61 8.93 -14.13
CA TRP A 49 -9.07 7.57 -14.08
C TRP A 49 -7.75 7.61 -13.33
N GLN A 50 -7.82 7.42 -12.02
CA GLN A 50 -6.66 7.51 -11.15
C GLN A 50 -6.23 6.13 -10.70
N PHE A 51 -5.05 5.72 -11.13
CA PHE A 51 -4.43 4.47 -10.71
C PHE A 51 -3.52 4.76 -9.52
N PHE A 52 -3.53 3.86 -8.55
CA PHE A 52 -2.69 3.86 -7.37
C PHE A 52 -1.95 2.53 -7.29
N TRP A 53 -0.68 2.61 -6.99
CA TRP A 53 0.15 1.46 -6.68
C TRP A 53 1.07 1.87 -5.56
N VAL A 54 1.66 0.88 -4.95
CA VAL A 54 2.62 1.10 -3.91
C VAL A 54 3.98 0.85 -4.59
N ALA A 55 4.90 1.81 -4.54
CA ALA A 55 6.17 1.80 -5.27
C ALA A 55 7.26 1.06 -4.50
N ASP A 56 8.35 0.68 -5.20
CA ASP A 56 9.49 -0.02 -4.57
C ASP A 56 10.14 0.90 -3.53
N PRO A 57 10.27 0.48 -2.27
CA PRO A 57 11.00 1.25 -1.28
C PRO A 57 12.50 1.20 -1.58
N THR A 58 13.02 2.14 -2.36
CA THR A 58 14.48 2.34 -2.46
C THR A 58 15.12 2.67 -1.09
N ASN A 59 14.31 3.06 -0.09
CA ASN A 59 14.73 3.43 1.27
C ASN A 59 13.85 2.86 2.41
N ASN A 60 13.35 1.62 2.29
CA ASN A 60 12.50 0.98 3.33
C ASN A 60 11.18 1.73 3.69
N ARG A 61 10.80 2.77 2.96
CA ARG A 61 9.48 3.42 3.02
C ARG A 61 8.69 3.05 1.77
N GLY A 62 7.64 2.25 1.93
CA GLY A 62 6.70 2.01 0.84
C GLY A 62 5.96 3.30 0.55
N THR A 63 6.24 3.94 -0.59
CA THR A 63 5.54 5.14 -1.05
C THR A 63 4.33 4.73 -1.87
N ILE A 64 3.19 5.38 -1.68
CA ILE A 64 2.03 5.21 -2.57
C ILE A 64 2.17 6.22 -3.69
N GLU A 65 2.25 5.71 -4.91
CA GLU A 65 2.27 6.52 -6.11
C GLU A 65 0.92 6.46 -6.80
N SER A 66 0.63 7.51 -7.59
CA SER A 66 -0.59 7.55 -8.38
C SER A 66 -0.39 8.28 -9.69
N VAL A 67 -1.17 7.91 -10.69
CA VAL A 67 -1.25 8.62 -11.96
C VAL A 67 -2.71 8.83 -12.32
N THR A 68 -3.04 10.05 -12.73
CA THR A 68 -4.37 10.38 -13.25
C THR A 68 -4.30 10.44 -14.77
N ILE A 69 -5.15 9.64 -15.41
CA ILE A 69 -5.29 9.57 -16.86
C ILE A 69 -6.64 10.21 -17.23
N CYS A 70 -6.61 11.25 -18.06
CA CYS A 70 -7.83 11.92 -18.53
C CYS A 70 -8.42 11.29 -19.79
N ASP A 71 -7.67 10.41 -20.46
CA ASP A 71 -8.08 9.70 -21.68
C ASP A 71 -8.53 8.28 -21.33
N PRO A 72 -9.84 7.97 -21.44
CA PRO A 72 -10.36 6.63 -21.15
C PRO A 72 -9.66 5.54 -21.97
N SER A 73 -9.28 5.82 -23.22
CA SER A 73 -8.64 4.83 -24.10
C SER A 73 -7.30 4.37 -23.54
N LYS A 74 -6.53 5.30 -22.96
CA LYS A 74 -5.26 4.99 -22.28
C LYS A 74 -5.49 4.26 -20.97
N ALA A 75 -6.51 4.63 -20.20
CA ALA A 75 -6.88 3.91 -18.98
C ALA A 75 -7.27 2.46 -19.27
N PHE A 76 -8.10 2.22 -20.29
CA PHE A 76 -8.45 0.88 -20.76
C PHE A 76 -7.24 0.10 -21.28
N ALA A 77 -6.28 0.75 -21.93
CA ALA A 77 -5.03 0.09 -22.33
C ALA A 77 -4.25 -0.42 -21.12
N VAL A 78 -4.13 0.38 -20.05
CA VAL A 78 -3.50 -0.03 -18.78
C VAL A 78 -4.23 -1.23 -18.16
N ILE A 79 -5.56 -1.20 -18.08
CA ILE A 79 -6.37 -2.31 -17.56
C ILE A 79 -6.14 -3.59 -18.39
N LYS A 80 -6.13 -3.48 -19.72
CA LYS A 80 -5.87 -4.63 -20.60
C LYS A 80 -4.47 -5.22 -20.38
N THR A 81 -3.44 -4.39 -20.24
CA THR A 81 -2.07 -4.85 -19.95
C THR A 81 -1.98 -5.54 -18.59
N LEU A 82 -2.73 -5.05 -17.60
CA LEU A 82 -2.81 -5.68 -16.28
C LEU A 82 -3.46 -7.06 -16.30
N LEU A 83 -4.57 -7.20 -17.03
CA LEU A 83 -5.24 -8.48 -17.21
C LEU A 83 -4.37 -9.47 -17.98
N ALA A 84 -3.68 -9.01 -19.03
CA ALA A 84 -2.81 -9.86 -19.86
C ALA A 84 -1.53 -10.33 -19.14
N SER A 85 -1.04 -9.57 -18.16
CA SER A 85 0.17 -9.94 -17.39
C SER A 85 -0.11 -10.86 -16.21
N ALA A 86 -1.39 -11.20 -15.93
CA ALA A 86 -1.78 -12.03 -14.80
C ALA A 86 -1.27 -13.48 -14.92
N ASP A 87 -1.04 -13.95 -16.15
CA ASP A 87 -0.57 -15.31 -16.42
C ASP A 87 0.97 -15.49 -16.32
N ALA A 88 1.75 -14.41 -16.16
CA ALA A 88 3.19 -14.46 -16.47
C ALA A 88 4.16 -14.19 -15.31
N GLY A 89 3.71 -13.92 -14.07
CA GLY A 89 4.60 -13.59 -12.94
C GLY A 89 5.57 -12.42 -13.24
N ALA A 90 5.24 -11.62 -14.26
CA ALA A 90 6.16 -10.69 -14.89
C ALA A 90 5.99 -9.28 -14.32
N VAL A 91 7.13 -8.63 -14.14
CA VAL A 91 7.28 -7.19 -13.87
C VAL A 91 6.38 -6.40 -14.82
N VAL A 92 5.37 -5.71 -14.29
CA VAL A 92 4.42 -4.96 -15.11
C VAL A 92 5.10 -3.65 -15.53
N SER A 93 5.57 -3.60 -16.77
CA SER A 93 5.93 -2.36 -17.44
C SER A 93 4.67 -1.78 -18.09
N LEU A 94 4.16 -0.71 -17.52
CA LEU A 94 2.98 -0.03 -18.05
C LEU A 94 3.44 1.10 -18.99
N PRO A 95 2.78 1.30 -20.14
CA PRO A 95 3.19 2.25 -21.19
C PRO A 95 3.21 3.73 -20.75
N CYS A 96 2.77 4.04 -19.53
CA CYS A 96 2.73 5.39 -18.97
C CYS A 96 3.63 5.56 -17.74
N PHE A 97 4.36 4.51 -17.35
CA PHE A 97 5.10 4.43 -16.10
C PHE A 97 6.58 4.31 -16.46
N GLN A 98 7.38 5.29 -16.03
CA GLN A 98 8.79 5.41 -16.41
C GLN A 98 9.66 4.30 -15.80
N GLU A 99 9.22 3.67 -14.71
CA GLU A 99 9.96 2.60 -14.05
C GLU A 99 9.13 1.32 -13.94
N PRO A 100 9.74 0.14 -14.18
CA PRO A 100 9.08 -1.14 -13.95
C PRO A 100 8.67 -1.27 -12.48
N ILE A 101 7.41 -1.65 -12.23
CA ILE A 101 6.91 -1.92 -10.87
C ILE A 101 7.60 -3.20 -10.37
N LYS A 102 8.78 -3.05 -9.78
CA LYS A 102 9.44 -4.07 -8.96
C LYS A 102 9.04 -3.81 -7.52
N ARG A 103 8.67 -4.85 -6.80
CA ARG A 103 8.29 -4.68 -5.40
C ARG A 103 8.62 -5.87 -4.54
N ARG A 104 9.08 -5.57 -3.31
CA ARG A 104 9.06 -6.48 -2.18
C ARG A 104 7.81 -6.26 -1.35
N LYS A 105 7.22 -7.38 -0.90
CA LYS A 105 6.06 -7.47 -0.01
C LYS A 105 6.22 -6.53 1.20
N ILE A 106 5.16 -5.80 1.62
CA ILE A 106 5.19 -5.03 2.87
C ILE A 106 5.56 -5.92 4.07
N SER A 107 5.25 -7.22 4.03
CA SER A 107 5.73 -8.17 5.04
C SER A 107 7.26 -8.24 5.13
N GLY A 108 7.96 -8.03 4.01
CA GLY A 108 9.43 -7.96 3.96
C GLY A 108 9.96 -6.65 4.52
N VAL A 109 9.25 -5.53 4.35
CA VAL A 109 9.60 -4.25 5.00
C VAL A 109 9.38 -4.35 6.50
N LEU A 110 8.25 -4.90 6.93
CA LEU A 110 7.97 -5.19 8.35
C LEU A 110 8.97 -6.18 8.96
N ALA A 111 9.41 -7.19 8.21
CA ALA A 111 10.46 -8.12 8.63
C ALA A 111 11.85 -7.47 8.67
N SER A 112 12.18 -6.57 7.74
CA SER A 112 13.47 -5.88 7.68
C SER A 112 13.64 -4.79 8.74
N ILE A 113 12.56 -4.36 9.40
CA ILE A 113 12.63 -3.58 10.64
C ILE A 113 13.10 -4.46 11.82
N GLY A 114 13.06 -5.80 11.66
CA GLY A 114 13.47 -6.79 12.67
C GLY A 114 14.96 -7.14 12.69
N GLU A 115 15.77 -6.75 11.70
CA GLU A 115 17.22 -7.05 11.70
C GLU A 115 18.08 -5.89 12.24
N GLY A 116 17.53 -5.13 13.16
CA GLY A 116 18.21 -4.07 13.90
C GLY A 116 17.91 -4.13 15.38
N GLY A 117 18.18 -5.27 16.04
CA GLY A 117 18.35 -5.35 17.49
C GLY A 117 17.23 -4.79 18.38
N GLY A 118 15.99 -4.81 17.92
CA GLY A 118 14.83 -4.36 18.68
C GLY A 118 13.62 -5.21 18.35
N THR A 119 13.07 -5.87 19.37
CA THR A 119 11.83 -6.66 19.31
C THR A 119 10.77 -6.01 18.42
N GLY A 120 10.23 -6.77 17.47
CA GLY A 120 9.28 -6.28 16.46
C GLY A 120 8.08 -5.56 17.07
N ILE A 121 7.37 -4.75 16.29
CA ILE A 121 6.23 -3.93 16.74
C ILE A 121 5.22 -4.77 17.55
N ARG A 122 4.95 -5.98 17.06
CA ARG A 122 4.06 -6.93 17.73
C ARG A 122 4.56 -7.33 19.12
N GLU A 123 5.83 -7.70 19.23
CA GLU A 123 6.46 -8.10 20.49
C GLU A 123 6.54 -6.93 21.48
N SER A 124 6.75 -5.71 20.98
CA SER A 124 6.77 -4.50 21.80
C SER A 124 5.38 -4.13 22.34
N ILE A 125 4.32 -4.39 21.56
CA ILE A 125 2.92 -4.24 22.01
C ILE A 125 2.56 -5.32 23.04
N GLU A 126 2.87 -6.59 22.75
CA GLU A 126 2.61 -7.72 23.66
C GLU A 126 3.31 -7.50 25.01
N ARG A 127 4.60 -7.12 24.99
CA ARG A 127 5.37 -6.79 26.20
C ARG A 127 4.75 -5.64 27.00
N TYR A 128 4.25 -4.59 26.35
CA TYR A 128 3.60 -3.48 27.04
C TYR A 128 2.36 -3.97 27.81
N TYR A 129 1.52 -4.78 27.18
CA TYR A 129 0.32 -5.31 27.83
C TYR A 129 0.64 -6.29 28.96
N ASP A 130 1.66 -7.14 28.80
CA ASP A 130 2.13 -8.05 29.86
C ASP A 130 2.59 -7.28 31.09
N ILE A 131 3.41 -6.24 30.90
CA ILE A 131 3.91 -5.39 31.99
C ILE A 131 2.76 -4.60 32.62
N ALA A 132 1.91 -3.98 31.80
CA ALA A 132 0.77 -3.20 32.29
C ALA A 132 -0.21 -4.06 33.09
N SER A 133 -0.35 -5.35 32.75
CA SER A 133 -1.19 -6.29 33.50
C SER A 133 -0.61 -6.66 34.88
N MET A 134 0.71 -6.58 35.07
CA MET A 134 1.36 -6.93 36.34
C MET A 134 1.64 -5.71 37.23
N LEU A 135 2.04 -4.59 36.64
CA LEU A 135 2.57 -3.42 37.35
C LEU A 135 1.73 -2.15 37.14
N GLY A 136 0.69 -2.21 36.32
CA GLY A 136 -0.07 -1.04 35.88
C GLY A 136 0.59 -0.31 34.70
N PRO A 137 -0.11 0.64 34.07
CA PRO A 137 0.31 1.24 32.80
C PRO A 137 1.56 2.12 32.96
N ASP A 138 2.59 1.81 32.16
CA ASP A 138 3.80 2.62 32.00
C ASP A 138 3.65 3.57 30.79
N TRP A 139 3.50 4.86 31.09
CA TRP A 139 3.26 5.89 30.07
C TRP A 139 4.46 6.17 29.16
N GLU A 140 5.69 5.95 29.63
CA GLU A 140 6.88 6.13 28.80
C GLU A 140 6.99 4.99 27.80
N MET A 141 6.72 3.76 28.25
CA MET A 141 6.66 2.58 27.40
C MET A 141 5.53 2.69 26.37
N ALA A 142 4.33 3.14 26.78
CA ALA A 142 3.22 3.39 25.88
C ALA A 142 3.58 4.40 24.78
N ARG A 143 4.29 5.48 25.14
CA ARG A 143 4.75 6.50 24.19
C ARG A 143 5.80 5.95 23.23
N ALA A 144 6.72 5.13 23.70
CA ALA A 144 7.74 4.48 22.86
C ALA A 144 7.10 3.55 21.83
N VAL A 145 6.14 2.71 22.24
CA VAL A 145 5.38 1.82 21.36
C VAL A 145 4.58 2.60 20.32
N ALA A 146 3.87 3.65 20.73
CA ALA A 146 3.12 4.51 19.82
C ALA A 146 4.04 5.20 18.78
N GLY A 147 5.24 5.62 19.21
CA GLY A 147 6.26 6.20 18.33
C GLY A 147 6.78 5.21 17.29
N GLN A 148 7.00 3.95 17.66
CA GLN A 148 7.39 2.89 16.73
C GLN A 148 6.29 2.60 15.70
N ILE A 149 5.03 2.51 16.14
CA ILE A 149 3.87 2.31 15.25
C ILE A 149 3.78 3.46 14.24
N THR A 150 3.82 4.70 14.72
CA THR A 150 3.70 5.90 13.87
C THR A 150 4.76 5.96 12.78
N ARG A 151 6.01 5.58 13.10
CA ARG A 151 7.11 5.57 12.10
C ARG A 151 6.97 4.47 11.05
N SER A 152 6.21 3.43 11.37
CA SER A 152 5.99 2.27 10.50
C SER A 152 4.79 2.46 9.57
N ILE A 153 4.00 3.54 9.77
CA ILE A 153 2.90 3.91 8.88
C ILE A 153 3.48 4.61 7.64
N PRO A 154 3.17 4.11 6.43
CA PRO A 154 3.52 4.79 5.18
C PRO A 154 2.98 6.23 5.15
N THR A 155 3.82 7.18 4.76
CA THR A 155 3.44 8.60 4.68
C THR A 155 2.98 8.95 3.27
N PHE A 156 1.79 9.52 3.13
CA PHE A 156 1.25 9.99 1.85
C PHE A 156 1.85 11.36 1.49
N SER A 157 2.51 11.49 0.34
CA SER A 157 3.02 12.76 -0.18
C SER A 157 2.24 13.16 -1.43
N PRO A 158 1.45 14.25 -1.41
CA PRO A 158 0.85 14.78 -2.62
C PRO A 158 1.93 15.46 -3.46
N ILE A 159 2.05 15.09 -4.73
CA ILE A 159 2.94 15.76 -5.69
C ILE A 159 2.32 17.14 -5.98
N SER A 160 3.14 18.19 -5.85
CA SER A 160 2.80 19.57 -6.21
C SER A 160 3.17 19.91 -7.64
#